data_AF-A0A6J4DY35-F1
#
_entry.id   AF-A0A6J4DY35-F1
#
_cell.length_a   1.000
_cell.length_b   1.000
_cell.length_c   1.000
_cell.angle_alpha   90.00
_cell.angle_beta   90.00
_cell.angle_gamma   90.00
#
_symmetry.space_group_name_H-M   'P 1'
#
loop_
_entity.id
_entity.type
_entity.pdbx_description
1 polymer ?
#
loop_
_entity_poly.entity_id
_entity_poly.type
_entity_poly.pdbx_seq_one_letter_code
_entity_poly.pdbx_strand_id
1 'polypeptide(L)'
;MSPETPSIAHRPILPWANAEHLLRPLTWIWSHRISIALLLLLAVAALPAWRHLYPVTAASGWDYSVRLDAVERVSALVADDKRGLYISQEMQNGEGRILRLAPDQKLSAVELGLSKPDGMVRYQGGVALSQEQGEHPVLLMDNHGTHELFSANSVEGLATDGHYLYAVEDLHGDGRLLRYDPQTERVITLRTGLDEAEGVAADRKLTQ
;
A
#
# COMPACT_ATOMS: atom_id res chain seq x y z
N MET A 1 -93.52 -43.37 12.21
CA MET A 1 -93.42 -44.84 12.12
C MET A 1 -91.93 -45.16 12.10
N SER A 2 -91.48 -45.91 13.11
CA SER A 2 -90.09 -46.31 13.45
C SER A 2 -89.41 -47.16 12.36
N PRO A 3 -88.20 -47.76 12.54
CA PRO A 3 -87.13 -47.59 13.54
C PRO A 3 -85.69 -47.59 12.95
N GLU A 4 -84.72 -47.38 13.86
CA GLU A 4 -83.33 -47.87 13.97
C GLU A 4 -82.65 -48.64 12.82
N THR A 5 -81.34 -48.39 12.66
CA THR A 5 -80.29 -49.39 12.99
C THR A 5 -78.87 -48.79 13.01
N PRO A 6 -78.00 -49.20 13.94
CA PRO A 6 -76.60 -48.78 14.00
C PRO A 6 -75.73 -49.67 13.11
N SER A 7 -74.65 -49.13 12.56
CA SER A 7 -73.61 -49.93 11.90
C SER A 7 -72.25 -49.54 12.45
N ILE A 8 -71.64 -50.48 13.17
CA ILE A 8 -70.21 -50.50 13.49
C ILE A 8 -69.54 -51.34 12.41
N ALA A 9 -68.56 -50.77 11.71
CA ALA A 9 -67.56 -51.56 10.99
C ALA A 9 -66.21 -50.82 10.86
N HIS A 10 -65.24 -51.37 11.60
CA HIS A 10 -63.81 -51.57 11.32
C HIS A 10 -62.88 -50.40 10.89
N ARG A 11 -61.83 -50.24 11.73
CA ARG A 11 -60.63 -49.40 11.60
C ARG A 11 -59.78 -49.72 10.36
N PRO A 12 -58.91 -48.77 9.94
CA PRO A 12 -57.50 -49.12 9.86
C PRO A 12 -56.60 -48.17 10.66
N ILE A 13 -55.57 -48.77 11.24
CA ILE A 13 -54.41 -48.14 11.84
C ILE A 13 -53.61 -47.48 10.71
N LEU A 14 -53.31 -46.18 10.82
CA LEU A 14 -52.28 -45.53 10.01
C LEU A 14 -51.43 -44.62 10.92
N PRO A 15 -50.18 -45.00 11.24
CA PRO A 15 -49.25 -44.21 12.02
C PRO A 15 -48.45 -43.32 11.06
N TRP A 16 -48.94 -42.12 10.73
CA TRP A 16 -48.11 -41.16 9.99
C TRP A 16 -48.47 -39.68 10.20
N ALA A 17 -49.32 -39.34 11.16
CA ALA A 17 -49.32 -37.98 11.68
C ALA A 17 -48.15 -37.88 12.68
N ASN A 18 -46.93 -37.55 12.19
CA ASN A 18 -45.82 -36.94 12.97
C ASN A 18 -44.50 -36.85 12.18
N ALA A 19 -44.50 -36.65 10.86
CA ALA A 19 -43.25 -36.33 10.15
C ALA A 19 -42.81 -34.86 10.31
N GLU A 20 -43.68 -33.97 10.78
CA GLU A 20 -43.38 -32.54 10.89
C GLU A 20 -42.43 -32.19 12.06
N HIS A 21 -42.44 -33.00 13.12
CA HIS A 21 -41.58 -32.75 14.30
C HIS A 21 -40.11 -33.14 14.09
N LEU A 22 -39.80 -33.97 13.09
CA LEU A 22 -38.43 -34.41 12.79
C LEU A 22 -37.67 -33.44 11.86
N LEU A 23 -38.36 -32.53 11.16
CA LEU A 23 -37.76 -31.55 10.23
C LEU A 23 -37.54 -30.16 10.85
N ARG A 24 -38.18 -29.86 11.98
CA ARG A 24 -38.01 -28.61 12.75
C ARG A 24 -36.59 -28.40 13.33
N PRO A 25 -35.90 -29.40 13.91
CA PRO A 25 -34.54 -29.17 14.42
C PRO A 25 -33.54 -28.96 13.27
N LEU A 26 -33.80 -29.54 12.10
CA LEU A 26 -32.95 -29.39 10.92
C LEU A 26 -33.09 -27.98 10.33
N THR A 27 -34.31 -27.49 10.06
CA THR A 27 -34.52 -26.14 9.51
C THR A 27 -34.03 -25.01 10.44
N TRP A 28 -34.04 -25.21 11.75
CA TRP A 28 -33.47 -24.27 12.73
C TRP A 28 -31.94 -24.19 12.69
N ILE A 29 -31.24 -25.32 12.66
CA ILE A 29 -29.76 -25.35 12.55
C ILE A 29 -29.30 -24.77 11.20
N TRP A 30 -30.02 -25.05 10.13
CA TRP A 30 -29.70 -24.56 8.79
C TRP A 30 -29.96 -23.05 8.65
N SER A 31 -31.04 -22.51 9.23
CA SER A 31 -31.30 -21.07 9.24
C SER A 31 -30.24 -20.29 10.03
N HIS A 32 -29.78 -20.80 11.18
CA HIS A 32 -28.70 -20.15 11.96
C HIS A 32 -27.36 -20.18 11.21
N ARG A 33 -27.05 -21.28 10.52
CA ARG A 33 -25.86 -21.38 9.67
C ARG A 33 -25.90 -20.41 8.49
N ILE A 34 -27.06 -20.24 7.86
CA ILE A 34 -27.26 -19.26 6.79
C ILE A 34 -27.10 -17.83 7.33
N SER A 35 -27.69 -17.51 8.48
CA SER A 35 -27.55 -16.19 9.11
C SER A 35 -26.10 -15.86 9.48
N ILE A 36 -25.36 -16.82 10.06
CA ILE A 36 -23.93 -16.65 10.38
C ILE A 36 -23.11 -16.45 9.11
N ALA A 37 -23.35 -17.25 8.06
CA ALA A 37 -22.67 -17.11 6.78
C ALA A 37 -22.92 -15.74 6.15
N LEU A 38 -24.16 -15.25 6.17
CA LEU A 38 -24.52 -13.90 5.70
C LEU A 38 -23.84 -12.79 6.49
N LEU A 39 -23.78 -12.91 7.83
CA LEU A 39 -23.09 -11.96 8.69
C LEU A 39 -21.59 -11.91 8.41
N LEU A 40 -20.95 -13.07 8.22
CA LEU A 40 -19.54 -13.14 7.84
C LEU A 40 -19.31 -12.52 6.45
N LEU A 41 -20.21 -12.77 5.50
CA LEU A 41 -20.11 -12.22 4.15
C LEU A 41 -20.27 -10.70 4.15
N LEU A 42 -21.18 -10.16 4.95
CA LEU A 42 -21.34 -8.72 5.17
C LEU A 42 -20.13 -8.11 5.86
N ALA A 43 -19.56 -8.76 6.88
CA ALA A 43 -18.35 -8.28 7.56
C ALA A 43 -17.14 -8.25 6.60
N VAL A 44 -16.97 -9.29 5.78
CA VAL A 44 -15.92 -9.36 4.75
C VAL A 44 -16.12 -8.29 3.68
N ALA A 45 -17.35 -8.00 3.25
CA ALA A 45 -17.64 -6.93 2.30
C ALA A 45 -17.51 -5.51 2.89
N ALA A 46 -17.80 -5.37 4.18
CA ALA A 46 -17.71 -4.09 4.89
C ALA A 46 -16.26 -3.65 5.12
N LEU A 47 -15.30 -4.57 5.23
CA LEU A 47 -13.88 -4.25 5.45
C LEU A 47 -13.23 -3.47 4.29
N PRO A 48 -13.32 -3.90 3.01
CA PRO A 48 -12.85 -3.11 1.87
C PRO A 48 -13.57 -1.78 1.76
N ALA A 49 -14.88 -1.77 1.98
CA ALA A 49 -15.68 -0.55 1.96
C ALA A 49 -15.21 0.42 3.05
N TRP A 50 -14.95 -0.05 4.27
CA TRP A 50 -14.41 0.75 5.36
C TRP A 50 -13.02 1.29 5.02
N ARG A 51 -12.11 0.48 4.47
CA ARG A 51 -10.78 0.95 4.03
C ARG A 51 -10.83 1.99 2.91
N HIS A 52 -11.82 1.91 2.02
CA HIS A 52 -12.03 2.91 0.97
C HIS A 52 -12.78 4.15 1.44
N LEU A 53 -13.67 4.02 2.43
CA LEU A 53 -14.62 5.06 2.84
C LEU A 53 -14.31 5.68 4.20
N TYR A 54 -13.28 5.24 4.92
CA TYR A 54 -12.67 6.00 6.01
C TYR A 54 -11.61 6.92 5.40
N PRO A 55 -11.98 8.15 5.00
CA PRO A 55 -11.01 9.09 4.46
C PRO A 55 -9.95 9.37 5.52
N VAL A 56 -8.71 9.52 5.08
CA VAL A 56 -7.69 10.21 5.87
C VAL A 56 -8.31 11.54 6.29
N THR A 57 -8.42 11.81 7.59
CA THR A 57 -8.94 13.08 8.09
C THR A 57 -7.77 13.95 8.51
N ALA A 58 -7.86 15.24 8.22
CA ALA A 58 -6.87 16.18 8.74
C ALA A 58 -6.99 16.30 10.26
N ALA A 59 -5.84 16.37 10.92
CA ALA A 59 -5.78 16.76 12.32
C ALA A 59 -6.30 18.20 12.50
N SER A 60 -6.73 18.56 13.71
CA SER A 60 -7.22 19.92 13.98
C SER A 60 -6.19 20.99 13.58
N GLY A 61 -6.65 22.01 12.86
CA GLY A 61 -5.80 23.08 12.34
C GLY A 61 -5.17 22.80 10.96
N TRP A 62 -5.42 21.63 10.38
CA TRP A 62 -4.99 21.26 9.03
C TRP A 62 -6.18 21.13 8.10
N ASP A 63 -5.98 21.55 6.86
CA ASP A 63 -6.87 21.29 5.74
C ASP A 63 -6.08 20.51 4.67
N TYR A 64 -6.78 19.65 3.92
CA TYR A 64 -6.18 18.94 2.79
C TYR A 64 -7.16 18.88 1.62
N SER A 65 -6.62 18.71 0.43
CA SER A 65 -7.41 18.44 -0.78
C SER A 65 -6.72 17.35 -1.58
N VAL A 66 -7.49 16.43 -2.15
CA VAL A 66 -6.95 15.40 -3.03
C VAL A 66 -6.51 16.05 -4.34
N ARG A 67 -5.21 15.94 -4.65
CA ARG A 67 -4.65 16.45 -5.91
C ARG A 67 -4.68 15.41 -7.02
N LEU A 68 -4.38 14.16 -6.67
CA LEU A 68 -4.31 13.02 -7.57
C LEU A 68 -4.54 11.73 -6.76
N ASP A 69 -5.44 10.87 -7.21
CA ASP A 69 -5.80 9.59 -6.56
C ASP A 69 -5.70 8.38 -7.50
N ALA A 70 -5.42 8.61 -8.78
CA ALA A 70 -5.36 7.58 -9.81
C ALA A 70 -4.01 6.85 -9.91
N VAL A 71 -3.06 7.11 -9.00
CA VAL A 71 -1.75 6.46 -8.98
C VAL A 71 -1.71 5.47 -7.83
N GLU A 72 -1.68 4.20 -8.18
CA GLU A 72 -1.48 3.12 -7.22
C GLU A 72 -0.04 3.11 -6.71
N ARG A 73 0.17 2.67 -5.46
CA ARG A 73 1.50 2.43 -4.85
C ARG A 73 2.48 3.59 -4.99
N VAL A 74 2.02 4.78 -4.64
CA VAL A 74 2.91 5.93 -4.45
C VAL A 74 3.67 5.74 -3.14
N SER A 75 5.00 5.79 -3.18
CA SER A 75 5.82 5.81 -1.96
C SER A 75 6.44 7.18 -1.69
N ALA A 76 7.05 7.81 -2.69
CA ALA A 76 7.66 9.13 -2.56
C ALA A 76 7.17 10.14 -3.59
N LEU A 77 7.34 11.41 -3.23
CA LEU A 77 7.01 12.55 -4.08
C LEU A 77 8.02 13.69 -3.89
N VAL A 78 8.39 14.34 -4.99
CA VAL A 78 9.35 15.46 -4.98
C VAL A 78 8.87 16.55 -5.92
N ALA A 79 8.90 17.80 -5.46
CA ALA A 79 8.53 18.95 -6.28
C ALA A 79 9.48 19.15 -7.48
N ASP A 80 8.90 19.32 -8.66
CA ASP A 80 9.62 19.79 -9.85
C ASP A 80 9.80 21.31 -9.78
N ASP A 81 10.92 21.82 -10.26
CA ASP A 81 11.26 23.25 -10.38
C ASP A 81 10.19 24.08 -11.10
N LYS A 82 9.39 23.44 -11.96
CA LYS A 82 8.36 24.11 -12.76
C LYS A 82 6.96 24.06 -12.15
N ARG A 83 6.82 23.81 -10.84
CA ARG A 83 5.53 23.57 -10.14
C ARG A 83 4.85 22.25 -10.53
N GLY A 84 5.63 21.29 -11.02
CA GLY A 84 5.18 19.91 -11.20
C GLY A 84 5.49 19.05 -9.98
N LEU A 85 5.25 17.76 -10.10
CA LEU A 85 5.59 16.76 -9.09
C LEU A 85 6.18 15.52 -9.77
N TYR A 86 7.31 15.04 -9.26
CA TYR A 86 7.76 13.68 -9.52
C TYR A 86 7.20 12.75 -8.45
N ILE A 87 6.78 11.56 -8.87
CA ILE A 87 6.04 10.59 -8.05
C ILE A 87 6.67 9.23 -8.31
N SER A 88 7.13 8.53 -7.29
CA SER A 88 7.53 7.13 -7.45
C SER A 88 6.30 6.24 -7.53
N GLN A 89 6.38 5.21 -8.35
CA GLN A 89 5.45 4.10 -8.33
C GLN A 89 6.20 2.83 -7.95
N GLU A 90 6.00 2.41 -6.71
CA GLU A 90 6.73 1.36 -6.01
C GLU A 90 6.24 -0.03 -6.43
N MET A 91 6.56 -0.39 -7.68
CA MET A 91 6.30 -1.72 -8.22
C MET A 91 7.61 -2.52 -8.25
N GLN A 92 7.46 -3.82 -8.08
CA GLN A 92 8.57 -4.80 -8.06
C GLN A 92 8.86 -5.37 -9.46
N ASN A 93 9.89 -6.22 -9.57
CA ASN A 93 10.23 -6.97 -10.79
C ASN A 93 10.49 -6.09 -12.04
N GLY A 94 11.03 -4.89 -11.86
CA GLY A 94 11.29 -3.95 -12.96
C GLY A 94 10.03 -3.26 -13.50
N GLU A 95 8.89 -3.37 -12.83
CA GLU A 95 7.66 -2.66 -13.20
C GLU A 95 7.59 -1.25 -12.56
N GLY A 96 8.55 -0.93 -11.68
CA GLY A 96 8.65 0.36 -11.02
C GLY A 96 8.93 1.49 -12.00
N ARG A 97 8.40 2.68 -11.69
CA ARG A 97 8.55 3.86 -12.56
C ARG A 97 8.51 5.15 -11.77
N ILE A 98 9.13 6.18 -12.32
CA ILE A 98 8.89 7.57 -11.88
C ILE A 98 7.91 8.21 -12.84
N LEU A 99 6.86 8.79 -12.29
CA LEU A 99 5.88 9.59 -13.00
C LEU A 99 6.17 11.07 -12.76
N ARG A 100 5.87 11.90 -13.75
CA ARG A 100 5.84 13.35 -13.63
C ARG A 100 4.42 13.85 -13.85
N LEU A 101 3.87 14.53 -12.85
CA LEU A 101 2.68 15.34 -12.96
C LEU A 101 3.11 16.76 -13.35
N ALA A 102 2.88 17.12 -14.61
CA ALA A 102 3.18 18.45 -15.11
C ALA A 102 2.23 19.51 -14.52
N PRO A 103 2.59 20.82 -14.59
CA PRO A 103 1.74 21.88 -14.07
C PRO A 103 0.33 21.92 -14.67
N ASP A 104 0.20 21.50 -15.94
CA ASP A 104 -1.06 21.34 -16.66
C ASP A 104 -1.87 20.10 -16.27
N GLN A 105 -1.44 19.37 -15.24
CA GLN A 105 -2.03 18.13 -14.73
C GLN A 105 -1.89 16.92 -15.65
N LYS A 106 -1.04 17.00 -16.68
CA LYS A 106 -0.71 15.84 -17.48
C LYS A 106 0.28 14.93 -16.72
N LEU A 107 -0.11 13.68 -16.54
CA LEU A 107 0.73 12.64 -15.96
C LEU A 107 1.47 11.88 -17.06
N SER A 108 2.77 11.67 -16.90
CA SER A 108 3.59 10.88 -17.84
C SER A 108 4.70 10.15 -17.10
N ALA A 109 5.02 8.92 -17.51
CA ALA A 109 6.23 8.23 -17.03
C ALA A 109 7.48 8.91 -17.59
N VAL A 110 8.49 9.08 -16.75
CA VAL A 110 9.78 9.71 -17.09
C VAL A 110 10.97 8.80 -16.82
N GLU A 111 10.81 7.78 -15.97
CA GLU A 111 11.78 6.71 -15.74
C GLU A 111 11.03 5.39 -15.56
N LEU A 112 11.58 4.28 -16.08
CA LEU A 112 10.92 2.97 -16.15
C LEU A 112 11.91 1.87 -15.76
N GLY A 113 11.42 0.65 -15.49
CA GLY A 113 12.32 -0.49 -15.27
C GLY A 113 12.89 -0.56 -13.86
N LEU A 114 12.35 0.20 -12.92
CA LEU A 114 12.88 0.31 -11.56
C LEU A 114 12.37 -0.83 -10.67
N SER A 115 13.15 -1.13 -9.62
CA SER A 115 12.87 -2.18 -8.65
C SER A 115 12.46 -1.56 -7.31
N LYS A 116 11.15 -1.50 -7.03
CA LYS A 116 10.57 -0.83 -5.85
C LYS A 116 11.19 0.56 -5.62
N PRO A 117 11.00 1.53 -6.54
CA PRO A 117 11.52 2.87 -6.34
C PRO A 117 10.80 3.54 -5.17
N ASP A 118 11.56 3.83 -4.11
CA ASP A 118 11.03 4.41 -2.88
C ASP A 118 11.57 5.83 -2.69
N GLY A 119 12.70 5.99 -2.01
CA GLY A 119 13.26 7.29 -1.65
C GLY A 119 13.55 8.18 -2.85
N MET A 120 13.14 9.44 -2.71
CA MET A 120 13.38 10.49 -3.70
C MET A 120 13.75 11.80 -3.01
N VAL A 121 14.76 12.49 -3.52
CA VAL A 121 15.13 13.83 -3.01
C VAL A 121 15.67 14.72 -4.12
N ARG A 122 15.43 16.04 -4.01
CA ARG A 122 16.09 17.02 -4.89
C ARG A 122 17.58 16.99 -4.62
N TYR A 123 18.37 16.79 -5.67
CA TYR A 123 19.82 16.69 -5.55
C TYR A 123 20.50 17.16 -6.85
N GLN A 124 21.51 18.03 -6.73
CA GLN A 124 22.30 18.55 -7.86
C GLN A 124 21.51 19.07 -9.07
N GLY A 125 20.37 19.72 -8.83
CA GLY A 125 19.51 20.22 -9.91
C GLY A 125 18.63 19.16 -10.57
N GLY A 126 18.76 17.89 -10.20
CA GLY A 126 17.87 16.79 -10.58
C GLY A 126 17.12 16.21 -9.37
N VAL A 127 16.81 14.92 -9.50
CA VAL A 127 16.19 14.08 -8.47
C VAL A 127 17.03 12.83 -8.28
N ALA A 128 17.56 12.63 -7.08
CA ALA A 128 18.14 11.36 -6.69
C ALA A 128 17.01 10.40 -6.29
N LEU A 129 17.12 9.14 -6.69
CA LEU A 129 16.13 8.09 -6.42
C LEU A 129 16.80 6.77 -6.05
N SER A 130 16.19 6.02 -5.14
CA SER A 130 16.66 4.72 -4.66
C SER A 130 15.75 3.57 -5.12
N GLN A 131 16.18 2.34 -4.82
CA GLN A 131 15.52 1.09 -5.16
C GLN A 131 15.67 0.12 -3.99
N GLU A 132 14.56 -0.35 -3.44
CA GLU A 132 14.50 -1.05 -2.15
C GLU A 132 14.67 -2.57 -2.28
N GLN A 133 14.73 -3.13 -3.48
CA GLN A 133 14.74 -4.59 -3.64
C GLN A 133 16.09 -5.13 -4.11
N GLY A 134 17.03 -5.29 -3.19
CA GLY A 134 18.35 -5.87 -3.45
C GLY A 134 19.40 -4.84 -3.83
N GLU A 135 20.52 -5.30 -4.39
CA GLU A 135 21.64 -4.45 -4.81
C GLU A 135 21.30 -3.68 -6.09
N HIS A 136 21.10 -2.38 -5.94
CA HIS A 136 20.74 -1.49 -7.04
C HIS A 136 21.50 -0.17 -6.95
N PRO A 137 21.67 0.55 -8.07
CA PRO A 137 22.20 1.89 -8.04
C PRO A 137 21.20 2.86 -7.40
N VAL A 138 21.72 3.77 -6.58
CA VAL A 138 21.10 5.07 -6.37
C VAL A 138 21.35 5.89 -7.63
N LEU A 139 20.27 6.37 -8.24
CA LEU A 139 20.27 7.03 -9.54
C LEU A 139 20.07 8.54 -9.36
N LEU A 140 20.64 9.34 -10.26
CA LEU A 140 20.32 10.75 -10.45
C LEU A 140 19.63 10.92 -11.80
N MET A 141 18.39 11.36 -11.77
CA MET A 141 17.61 11.76 -12.96
C MET A 141 17.66 13.28 -13.11
N ASP A 142 18.17 13.76 -14.23
CA ASP A 142 18.27 15.18 -14.55
C ASP A 142 17.96 15.48 -16.04
N ASN A 143 18.27 16.69 -16.50
CA ASN A 143 18.01 17.11 -17.89
C ASN A 143 18.91 16.42 -18.93
N HIS A 144 19.97 15.73 -18.49
CA HIS A 144 20.90 14.96 -19.31
C HIS A 144 20.56 13.47 -19.33
N GLY A 145 19.59 13.03 -18.51
CA GLY A 145 19.11 11.67 -18.44
C GLY A 145 19.27 11.09 -17.03
N THR A 146 19.28 9.77 -16.94
CA THR A 146 19.43 9.04 -15.68
C THR A 146 20.80 8.39 -15.62
N HIS A 147 21.54 8.61 -14.54
CA HIS A 147 22.87 8.04 -14.34
C HIS A 147 23.06 7.54 -12.91
N GLU A 148 23.96 6.58 -12.74
CA GLU A 148 24.26 5.96 -11.44
C GLU A 148 25.18 6.86 -10.61
N LEU A 149 24.87 7.03 -9.32
CA LEU A 149 25.75 7.70 -8.36
C LEU A 149 26.64 6.69 -7.63
N PHE A 150 26.02 5.64 -7.08
CA PHE A 150 26.68 4.53 -6.39
C PHE A 150 25.71 3.35 -6.21
N SER A 151 26.23 2.15 -5.97
CA SER A 151 25.41 0.96 -5.65
C SER A 151 25.32 0.74 -4.13
N ALA A 152 24.17 0.27 -3.68
CA ALA A 152 23.91 -0.14 -2.29
C ALA A 152 22.73 -1.13 -2.25
N ASN A 153 22.53 -1.76 -1.09
CA ASN A 153 21.55 -2.84 -0.94
C ASN A 153 20.27 -2.31 -0.33
N SER A 154 19.13 -2.50 -1.00
CA SER A 154 17.82 -2.18 -0.47
C SER A 154 17.76 -0.75 0.11
N VAL A 155 18.25 0.23 -0.65
CA VAL A 155 18.17 1.62 -0.21
C VAL A 155 16.72 2.07 -0.28
N GLU A 156 16.18 2.46 0.86
CA GLU A 156 14.82 2.97 0.96
C GLU A 156 14.86 4.51 1.00
N GLY A 157 15.09 5.11 2.17
CA GLY A 157 15.11 6.56 2.32
C GLY A 157 16.35 7.27 1.75
N LEU A 158 16.13 8.46 1.18
CA LEU A 158 17.16 9.40 0.77
C LEU A 158 16.99 10.77 1.43
N ALA A 159 18.10 11.44 1.76
CA ALA A 159 18.10 12.82 2.25
C ALA A 159 19.34 13.58 1.77
N THR A 160 19.30 14.91 1.82
CA THR A 160 20.47 15.75 1.53
C THR A 160 20.50 16.98 2.43
N ASP A 161 21.70 17.42 2.80
CA ASP A 161 21.95 18.72 3.43
C ASP A 161 22.18 19.84 2.39
N GLY A 162 22.10 19.51 1.10
CA GLY A 162 22.41 20.37 -0.03
C GLY A 162 23.80 20.15 -0.62
N HIS A 163 24.68 19.42 0.07
CA HIS A 163 26.00 19.03 -0.45
C HIS A 163 26.13 17.51 -0.55
N TYR A 164 25.96 16.79 0.56
CA TYR A 164 26.04 15.33 0.60
C TYR A 164 24.68 14.70 0.31
N LEU A 165 24.70 13.51 -0.28
CA LEU A 165 23.53 12.63 -0.35
C LEU A 165 23.66 11.55 0.72
N TYR A 166 22.59 11.34 1.48
CA TYR A 166 22.48 10.30 2.50
C TYR A 166 21.48 9.26 2.03
N ALA A 167 21.80 7.99 2.27
CA ALA A 167 20.99 6.85 1.90
C ALA A 167 20.90 5.90 3.10
N VAL A 168 19.72 5.36 3.37
CA VAL A 168 19.52 4.36 4.41
C VAL A 168 19.05 3.05 3.80
N GLU A 169 19.64 1.96 4.25
CA GLU A 169 19.32 0.61 3.78
C GLU A 169 18.28 -0.04 4.71
N ASP A 170 17.20 -0.52 4.12
CA ASP A 170 16.14 -1.28 4.77
C ASP A 170 16.51 -2.77 4.78
N LEU A 171 17.38 -3.13 5.73
CA LEU A 171 17.83 -4.49 5.94
C LEU A 171 17.55 -4.92 7.39
N HIS A 172 17.25 -6.19 7.55
CA HIS A 172 17.09 -6.80 8.88
C HIS A 172 18.46 -6.95 9.57
N GLY A 173 18.69 -6.21 10.64
CA GLY A 173 19.87 -6.28 11.52
C GLY A 173 21.23 -5.85 10.95
N ASP A 174 21.37 -5.59 9.65
CA ASP A 174 22.64 -5.21 8.99
C ASP A 174 22.52 -3.97 8.09
N GLY A 175 21.47 -3.17 8.28
CA GLY A 175 21.26 -1.93 7.54
C GLY A 175 22.31 -0.88 7.88
N ARG A 176 22.63 -0.03 6.88
CA ARG A 176 23.61 1.04 7.01
C ARG A 176 23.00 2.40 6.70
N LEU A 177 23.51 3.43 7.38
CA LEU A 177 23.37 4.81 6.93
C LEU A 177 24.64 5.17 6.14
N LEU A 178 24.47 5.53 4.88
CA LEU A 178 25.52 5.87 3.94
C LEU A 178 25.55 7.38 3.69
N ARG A 179 26.74 7.89 3.32
CA ARG A 179 26.92 9.25 2.81
C ARG A 179 27.76 9.24 1.55
N TYR A 180 27.22 9.79 0.48
CA TYR A 180 27.89 10.00 -0.80
C TYR A 180 28.40 11.45 -0.90
N ASP A 181 29.69 11.58 -1.22
CA ASP A 181 30.36 12.83 -1.52
C ASP A 181 30.46 13.03 -3.04
N PRO A 182 29.80 14.05 -3.60
CA PRO A 182 29.79 14.25 -5.04
C PRO A 182 31.08 14.82 -5.64
N GLN A 183 31.97 15.38 -4.83
CA GLN A 183 33.25 15.90 -5.33
C GLN A 183 34.26 14.78 -5.51
N THR A 184 34.15 13.73 -4.70
CA THR A 184 35.07 12.60 -4.72
C THR A 184 34.44 11.30 -5.22
N GLU A 185 33.13 11.30 -5.46
CA GLU A 185 32.30 10.13 -5.81
C GLU A 185 32.44 8.98 -4.80
N ARG A 186 32.73 9.32 -3.54
CA ARG A 186 32.97 8.33 -2.47
C ARG A 186 31.76 8.17 -1.58
N VAL A 187 31.45 6.91 -1.29
CA VAL A 187 30.48 6.53 -0.26
C VAL A 187 31.22 6.12 1.00
N ILE A 188 30.78 6.63 2.15
CA ILE A 188 31.21 6.14 3.46
C ILE A 188 30.00 5.67 4.27
N THR A 189 30.21 4.69 5.14
CA THR A 189 29.22 4.28 6.13
C THR A 189 29.32 5.18 7.36
N LEU A 190 28.22 5.85 7.70
CA LEU A 190 28.10 6.67 8.91
C LEU A 190 27.64 5.86 10.12
N ARG A 191 26.80 4.84 9.88
CA ARG A 191 26.26 3.95 10.91
C ARG A 191 25.96 2.58 10.33
N THR A 192 26.13 1.54 11.14
CA THR A 192 25.84 0.13 10.83
C THR A 192 24.87 -0.45 11.85
N GLY A 193 24.33 -1.64 11.57
CA GLY A 193 23.44 -2.37 12.49
C GLY A 193 22.11 -1.67 12.69
N LEU A 194 21.63 -0.97 11.65
CA LEU A 194 20.25 -0.53 11.58
C LEU A 194 19.38 -1.74 11.28
N ASP A 195 18.18 -1.75 11.85
CA ASP A 195 17.20 -2.81 11.67
C ASP A 195 15.97 -2.17 11.07
N GLU A 196 15.67 -2.55 9.83
CA GLU A 196 14.50 -2.10 9.06
C GLU A 196 14.34 -0.57 9.04
N ALA A 197 15.39 0.14 8.62
CA ALA A 197 15.44 1.60 8.67
C ALA A 197 14.92 2.23 7.38
N GLU A 198 13.65 2.63 7.40
CA GLU A 198 12.94 3.15 6.22
C GLU A 198 13.30 4.60 5.86
N GLY A 199 13.52 5.46 6.86
CA GLY A 199 13.59 6.91 6.69
C GLY A 199 14.89 7.56 7.14
N VAL A 200 15.36 8.55 6.39
CA VAL A 200 16.40 9.49 6.80
C VAL A 200 15.97 10.93 6.53
N ALA A 201 16.30 11.84 7.44
CA ALA A 201 16.08 13.26 7.28
C ALA A 201 17.37 14.03 7.60
N ALA A 202 17.65 15.06 6.82
CA ALA A 202 18.76 15.96 7.05
C ALA A 202 18.20 17.37 7.27
N ASP A 203 18.63 18.02 8.36
CA ASP A 203 18.32 19.42 8.59
C ASP A 203 19.29 20.28 7.77
N ARG A 204 18.74 21.03 6.82
CA ARG A 204 19.50 22.05 6.10
C ARG A 204 19.55 23.27 6.99
N LYS A 205 20.70 23.50 7.64
CA LYS A 205 20.96 24.82 8.22
C LYS A 205 20.89 25.86 7.10
N LEU A 206 19.83 26.66 7.11
CA LEU A 206 19.78 27.90 6.36
C LEU A 206 20.91 28.78 6.93
N THR A 207 22.04 28.83 6.24
CA THR A 207 23.04 29.87 6.46
C THR A 207 22.33 31.21 6.27
N GLN A 208 22.24 31.98 7.36
CA GLN A 208 21.79 33.38 7.36
C GLN A 208 22.75 34.25 6.56
#